data_AF-A0A5K3F5I2-F1
#
_entry.id   AF-A0A5K3F5I2-F1
#
_cell.length_a   1.000
_cell.length_b   1.000
_cell.length_c   1.000
_cell.angle_alpha   90.00
_cell.angle_beta   90.00
_cell.angle_gamma   90.00
#
_symmetry.space_group_name_H-M   'P 1'
#
loop_
_entity.id
_entity.type
_entity.pdbx_description
1 polymer ?
#
loop_
_entity_poly.entity_id
_entity_poly.type
_entity_poly.pdbx_seq_one_letter_code
_entity_poly.pdbx_strand_id
1 'polypeptide(L)'
;MQVGTLKEAVFAKKKVMIGEVARRFRKTLMAEHLGVLTKESRDNLDWDYTLLDDPVCDEFYHNVWCKTADMNMDLFDKVFSCLPSNELHSFADVKLMRQHDPLFIRDSEQAKQLVKGIRGHLVRYPEDFLRDEDISPPQGSKEIVVPAIVWT
;
A
#
# COMPACT_ATOMS: atom_id res chain seq x y z
N MET A 1 34.38 -7.75 12.65
CA MET A 1 33.13 -7.20 12.09
C MET A 1 33.31 -7.15 10.57
N GLN A 2 32.73 -8.09 9.83
CA GLN A 2 32.93 -8.18 8.38
C GLN A 2 32.15 -7.03 7.73
N VAL A 3 32.85 -6.08 7.12
CA VAL A 3 32.26 -5.06 6.25
C VAL A 3 31.50 -5.82 5.16
N GLY A 4 30.18 -5.63 5.09
CA GLY A 4 29.32 -6.41 4.19
C GLY A 4 29.80 -6.31 2.75
N THR A 5 29.91 -7.44 2.06
CA THR A 5 30.37 -7.50 0.68
C THR A 5 29.41 -6.73 -0.23
N LEU A 6 29.94 -5.73 -0.93
CA LEU A 6 29.22 -5.02 -1.99
C LEU A 6 29.31 -5.81 -3.30
N LYS A 7 28.19 -5.93 -4.02
CA LYS A 7 28.12 -6.55 -5.35
C LYS A 7 27.67 -5.50 -6.38
N GLU A 8 28.24 -5.54 -7.58
CA GLU A 8 27.78 -4.71 -8.70
C GLU A 8 26.37 -5.14 -9.12
N ALA A 9 25.52 -4.16 -9.43
CA ALA A 9 24.20 -4.33 -9.99
C ALA A 9 23.84 -3.14 -10.88
N VAL A 10 22.69 -3.22 -11.55
CA VAL A 10 22.20 -2.16 -12.44
C VAL A 10 20.82 -1.73 -11.96
N PHE A 11 20.68 -0.44 -11.66
CA PHE A 11 19.44 0.23 -11.28
C PHE A 11 19.13 1.32 -12.29
N ALA A 12 17.98 1.26 -12.96
CA ALA A 12 17.58 2.20 -14.00
C ALA A 12 18.73 2.50 -15.01
N LYS A 13 19.38 1.43 -15.51
CA LYS A 13 20.53 1.47 -16.43
C LYS A 13 21.82 2.08 -15.85
N LYS A 14 21.89 2.37 -14.55
CA LYS A 14 23.08 2.88 -13.86
C LYS A 14 23.72 1.77 -13.02
N LYS A 15 25.04 1.63 -13.12
CA LYS A 15 25.79 0.71 -12.27
C LYS A 15 25.81 1.22 -10.83
N VAL A 16 25.52 0.34 -9.89
CA VAL A 16 25.50 0.64 -8.45
C VAL A 16 26.16 -0.50 -7.67
N MET A 17 26.71 -0.16 -6.50
CA MET A 17 27.23 -1.13 -5.55
C MET A 17 26.20 -1.37 -4.45
N ILE A 18 25.76 -2.62 -4.27
CA ILE A 18 24.71 -2.95 -3.31
C ILE A 18 25.23 -3.94 -2.27
N GLY A 19 24.95 -3.68 -1.00
CA GLY A 19 25.18 -4.64 0.07
C GLY A 19 24.21 -5.81 -0.01
N GLU A 20 24.73 -7.03 0.14
CA GLU A 20 23.94 -8.27 0.03
C GLU A 20 22.78 -8.36 1.02
N VAL A 21 22.99 -7.93 2.27
CA VAL A 21 21.95 -7.95 3.30
C VAL A 21 20.80 -7.00 2.95
N ALA A 22 21.11 -5.75 2.59
CA ALA A 22 20.11 -4.77 2.20
C ALA A 22 19.34 -5.19 0.95
N ARG A 23 20.04 -5.76 -0.05
CA ARG A 23 19.41 -6.30 -1.26
C ARG A 23 18.42 -7.41 -0.92
N ARG A 24 18.86 -8.42 -0.15
CA ARG A 24 18.01 -9.56 0.24
C ARG A 24 16.79 -9.10 1.02
N PHE A 25 17.01 -8.25 2.03
CA PHE A 25 15.95 -7.71 2.87
C PHE A 25 14.91 -6.94 2.05
N ARG A 26 15.34 -5.99 1.21
CA ARG A 26 14.44 -5.24 0.31
C ARG A 26 13.66 -6.17 -0.60
N LYS A 27 14.33 -7.11 -1.27
CA LYS A 27 13.68 -8.03 -2.22
C LYS A 27 12.63 -8.90 -1.53
N THR A 28 12.91 -9.37 -0.31
CA THR A 28 11.95 -10.14 0.49
C THR A 28 10.74 -9.29 0.88
N LEU A 29 10.93 -8.07 1.40
CA LEU A 29 9.81 -7.19 1.76
C LEU A 29 8.95 -6.83 0.54
N MET A 30 9.57 -6.49 -0.58
CA MET A 30 8.82 -6.19 -1.80
C MET A 30 8.04 -7.41 -2.30
N ALA A 31 8.65 -8.60 -2.24
CA ALA A 31 7.95 -9.83 -2.59
C ALA A 31 6.80 -10.15 -1.63
N GLU A 32 6.93 -9.85 -0.34
CA GLU A 32 5.86 -9.97 0.65
C GLU A 32 4.69 -9.02 0.35
N HIS A 33 4.97 -7.73 0.17
CA HIS A 33 3.93 -6.73 -0.11
C HIS A 33 3.22 -6.93 -1.45
N LEU A 34 3.92 -7.50 -2.45
CA LEU A 34 3.34 -7.88 -3.74
C LEU A 34 2.73 -9.30 -3.74
N GLY A 35 2.76 -10.01 -2.61
CA GLY A 35 2.16 -11.35 -2.49
C GLY A 35 2.83 -12.42 -3.37
N VAL A 36 4.16 -12.40 -3.49
CA VAL A 36 4.98 -13.29 -4.35
C VAL A 36 6.15 -13.97 -3.61
N LEU A 37 5.98 -14.22 -2.31
CA LEU A 37 7.00 -14.93 -1.51
C LEU A 37 7.14 -16.40 -1.88
N THR A 38 6.05 -17.07 -2.27
CA THR A 38 6.04 -18.51 -2.55
C THR A 38 6.26 -18.78 -4.04
N LYS A 39 6.50 -20.04 -4.40
CA LYS A 39 6.63 -20.42 -5.81
C LYS A 39 5.28 -20.37 -6.51
N GLU A 40 4.23 -20.85 -5.85
CA GLU A 40 2.87 -20.94 -6.38
C GLU A 40 2.30 -19.55 -6.72
N SER A 41 2.63 -18.54 -5.90
CA SER A 41 2.28 -17.14 -6.14
C SER A 41 3.07 -16.49 -7.29
N ARG A 42 4.22 -17.06 -7.64
CA ARG A 42 5.03 -16.63 -8.80
C ARG A 42 4.59 -17.31 -10.09
N ASP A 43 4.07 -18.52 -10.02
CA ASP A 43 3.62 -19.27 -11.21
C ASP A 43 2.43 -18.59 -11.93
N ASN A 44 1.68 -17.73 -11.21
CA ASN A 44 0.54 -16.97 -11.72
C ASN A 44 0.83 -15.46 -11.87
N LEU A 45 2.10 -15.09 -12.07
CA LEU A 45 2.52 -13.70 -12.25
C LEU A 45 2.10 -13.14 -13.61
N ASP A 46 1.50 -11.95 -13.59
CA ASP A 46 1.22 -11.12 -14.76
C ASP A 46 2.37 -10.17 -15.13
N TRP A 47 3.49 -10.20 -14.38
CA TRP A 47 4.69 -9.39 -14.59
C TRP A 47 5.97 -10.18 -14.30
N ASP A 48 7.11 -9.73 -14.83
CA ASP A 48 8.38 -10.44 -14.68
C ASP A 48 8.98 -10.30 -13.27
N TYR A 49 9.08 -11.41 -12.52
CA TYR A 49 9.67 -11.46 -11.18
C TYR A 49 11.08 -10.85 -11.10
N THR A 50 11.85 -10.85 -12.19
CA THR A 50 13.20 -10.26 -12.22
C THR A 50 13.19 -8.74 -12.03
N LEU A 51 12.06 -8.06 -12.24
CA LEU A 51 11.90 -6.63 -11.96
C LEU A 51 12.18 -6.27 -10.50
N LEU A 52 12.02 -7.23 -9.57
CA LEU A 52 12.42 -7.02 -8.17
C LEU A 52 13.93 -6.82 -7.98
N ASP A 53 14.76 -7.18 -8.96
CA ASP A 53 16.20 -6.91 -8.92
C ASP A 53 16.55 -5.47 -9.29
N ASP A 54 15.68 -4.74 -10.01
CA ASP A 54 15.81 -3.30 -10.31
C ASP A 54 14.57 -2.52 -9.80
N PRO A 55 14.52 -2.20 -8.50
CA PRO A 55 13.34 -1.63 -7.86
C PRO A 55 13.05 -0.16 -8.22
N VAL A 56 13.89 0.47 -9.04
CA VAL A 56 13.76 1.89 -9.40
C VAL A 56 13.55 2.10 -10.89
N CYS A 57 13.47 1.01 -11.68
CA CYS A 57 13.09 1.13 -13.08
C CYS A 57 11.60 1.47 -13.20
N ASP A 58 11.25 2.23 -14.24
CA ASP A 58 9.87 2.70 -14.46
C ASP A 58 8.88 1.54 -14.58
N GLU A 59 9.30 0.43 -15.19
CA GLU A 59 8.49 -0.77 -15.36
C GLU A 59 8.09 -1.37 -14.00
N PHE A 60 9.04 -1.52 -13.09
CA PHE A 60 8.73 -2.00 -11.74
C PHE A 60 7.90 -0.99 -10.96
N TYR A 61 8.30 0.28 -10.96
CA TYR A 61 7.67 1.29 -10.12
C TYR A 61 6.22 1.56 -10.54
N HIS A 62 5.97 1.83 -11.81
CA HIS A 62 4.63 2.20 -12.28
C HIS A 62 3.76 0.97 -12.52
N ASN A 63 4.25 -0.01 -13.28
CA ASN A 63 3.42 -1.11 -13.79
C ASN A 63 3.27 -2.28 -12.81
N VAL A 64 4.12 -2.35 -11.78
CA VAL A 64 4.02 -3.39 -10.73
C VAL A 64 3.64 -2.76 -9.40
N TRP A 65 4.50 -1.90 -8.84
CA TRP A 65 4.34 -1.37 -7.48
C TRP A 65 3.10 -0.48 -7.37
N CYS A 66 3.06 0.64 -8.11
CA CYS A 66 1.93 1.56 -8.09
C CYS A 66 0.63 0.90 -8.55
N LYS A 67 0.66 0.19 -9.69
CA LYS A 67 -0.52 -0.50 -10.22
C LYS A 67 -1.14 -1.46 -9.19
N THR A 68 -0.32 -2.27 -8.51
CA THR A 68 -0.82 -3.19 -7.48
C THR A 68 -1.41 -2.43 -6.29
N ALA A 69 -0.74 -1.36 -5.85
CA ALA A 69 -1.21 -0.51 -4.76
C ALA A 69 -2.58 0.12 -5.06
N ASP A 70 -2.75 0.65 -6.27
CA ASP A 70 -3.97 1.32 -6.73
C ASP A 70 -5.11 0.30 -6.90
N MET A 71 -4.84 -0.85 -7.56
CA MET A 71 -5.83 -1.92 -7.72
C MET A 71 -6.31 -2.49 -6.38
N ASN A 72 -5.40 -2.71 -5.43
CA ASN A 72 -5.78 -3.19 -4.12
C ASN A 72 -6.62 -2.15 -3.37
N MET A 73 -6.24 -0.85 -3.43
CA MET A 73 -7.02 0.23 -2.82
C MET A 73 -8.46 0.24 -3.35
N ASP A 74 -8.65 0.21 -4.66
CA ASP A 74 -9.99 0.19 -5.29
C ASP A 74 -10.83 -1.01 -4.83
N LEU A 75 -10.22 -2.19 -4.76
CA LEU A 75 -10.90 -3.40 -4.32
C LEU A 75 -11.26 -3.35 -2.83
N PHE A 76 -10.36 -2.83 -1.99
CA PHE A 76 -10.61 -2.66 -0.57
C PHE A 76 -11.78 -1.69 -0.33
N ASP A 77 -11.75 -0.52 -0.94
CA ASP A 77 -12.80 0.49 -0.82
C ASP A 77 -14.15 -0.05 -1.32
N LYS A 78 -14.15 -0.72 -2.47
CA LYS A 78 -15.37 -1.30 -3.04
C LYS A 78 -15.98 -2.42 -2.20
N VAL A 79 -15.16 -3.33 -1.68
CA VAL A 79 -15.65 -4.52 -0.98
C VAL A 79 -16.01 -4.20 0.47
N PHE A 80 -15.17 -3.41 1.15
CA PHE A 80 -15.22 -3.22 2.59
C PHE A 80 -15.62 -1.82 3.04
N SER A 81 -15.63 -0.84 2.13
CA SER A 81 -15.89 0.57 2.46
C SER A 81 -14.96 1.07 3.57
N CYS A 82 -13.66 0.86 3.34
CA CYS A 82 -12.58 1.12 4.30
C CYS A 82 -12.47 2.59 4.71
N LEU A 83 -11.84 2.80 5.86
CA LEU A 83 -11.27 4.08 6.25
C LEU A 83 -9.78 3.88 6.53
N PRO A 84 -8.89 4.81 6.14
CA PRO A 84 -9.17 6.02 5.33
C PRO A 84 -9.47 5.70 3.85
N SER A 85 -10.14 6.61 3.12
CA SER A 85 -10.47 6.48 1.69
C SER A 85 -10.49 7.85 0.99
N ASN A 86 -10.03 7.90 -0.27
CA ASN A 86 -10.02 9.14 -1.07
C ASN A 86 -11.41 9.61 -1.48
N GLU A 87 -12.45 8.78 -1.37
CA GLU A 87 -13.82 9.17 -1.71
C GLU A 87 -14.52 9.96 -0.57
N LEU A 88 -13.87 10.09 0.59
CA LEU A 88 -14.46 10.64 1.81
C LEU A 88 -13.67 11.87 2.27
N HIS A 89 -14.07 13.04 1.77
CA HIS A 89 -13.36 14.29 2.02
C HIS A 89 -13.77 14.98 3.33
N SER A 90 -14.88 14.57 3.95
CA SER A 90 -15.42 15.16 5.18
C SER A 90 -15.95 14.14 6.19
N PHE A 91 -16.14 14.56 7.45
CA PHE A 91 -16.82 13.73 8.47
C PHE A 91 -18.29 13.48 8.09
N ALA A 92 -18.91 14.37 7.32
CA ALA A 92 -20.26 14.19 6.79
C ALA A 92 -20.30 13.03 5.78
N ASP A 93 -19.31 12.94 4.89
CA ASP A 93 -19.19 11.84 3.92
C ASP A 93 -19.01 10.50 4.64
N VAL A 94 -18.13 10.45 5.65
CA VAL A 94 -17.92 9.26 6.48
C VAL A 94 -19.23 8.84 7.17
N LYS A 95 -19.99 9.79 7.70
CA LYS A 95 -21.27 9.51 8.35
C LYS A 95 -22.29 8.95 7.36
N LEU A 96 -22.37 9.51 6.16
CA LEU A 96 -23.27 9.05 5.11
C LEU A 96 -22.89 7.64 4.64
N MET A 97 -21.61 7.38 4.37
CA MET A 97 -21.11 6.07 3.96
C MET A 97 -21.48 4.99 4.98
N ARG A 98 -21.29 5.26 6.28
CA ARG A 98 -21.61 4.34 7.38
C ARG A 98 -23.10 4.03 7.55
N GLN A 99 -24.00 4.75 6.88
CA GLN A 99 -25.44 4.42 6.89
C GLN A 99 -25.77 3.24 5.97
N HIS A 100 -24.86 2.87 5.08
CA HIS A 100 -25.03 1.75 4.18
C HIS A 100 -24.08 0.60 4.54
N ASP A 101 -24.57 -0.63 4.48
CA ASP A 101 -23.74 -1.81 4.75
C ASP A 101 -22.59 -1.94 3.73
N PRO A 102 -21.41 -2.44 4.04
CA PRO A 102 -20.39 -2.70 3.02
C PRO A 102 -20.79 -3.86 2.10
N LEU A 103 -20.15 -3.98 0.93
CA LEU A 103 -20.52 -5.00 -0.06
C LEU A 103 -20.39 -6.43 0.49
N PHE A 104 -19.37 -6.71 1.31
CA PHE A 104 -19.20 -8.05 1.89
C PHE A 104 -20.35 -8.49 2.81
N ILE A 105 -21.14 -7.53 3.33
CA ILE A 105 -22.36 -7.80 4.10
C ILE A 105 -23.57 -7.95 3.16
N ARG A 106 -23.73 -7.04 2.20
CA ARG A 106 -24.89 -7.05 1.28
C ARG A 106 -24.88 -8.22 0.31
N ASP A 107 -23.71 -8.56 -0.24
CA ASP A 107 -23.51 -9.64 -1.21
C ASP A 107 -22.15 -10.32 -0.99
N SER A 108 -22.15 -11.33 -0.13
CA SER A 108 -20.94 -12.09 0.21
C SER A 108 -20.36 -12.85 -1.00
N GLU A 109 -21.18 -13.29 -1.95
CA GLU A 109 -20.70 -14.06 -3.10
C GLU A 109 -19.98 -13.14 -4.09
N GLN A 110 -20.55 -11.97 -4.40
CA GLN A 110 -19.88 -10.97 -5.22
C GLN A 110 -18.58 -10.50 -4.54
N ALA A 111 -18.60 -10.26 -3.23
CA ALA A 111 -17.41 -9.88 -2.48
C ALA A 111 -16.30 -10.94 -2.59
N LYS A 112 -16.63 -12.23 -2.43
CA LYS A 112 -15.68 -13.35 -2.59
C LYS A 112 -15.07 -13.40 -3.99
N GLN A 113 -15.78 -12.98 -5.03
CA GLN A 113 -15.19 -12.91 -6.38
C GLN A 113 -14.23 -11.74 -6.53
N LEU A 114 -14.60 -10.56 -6.01
CA LEU A 114 -13.76 -9.36 -6.10
C LEU A 114 -12.45 -9.50 -5.32
N VAL A 115 -12.49 -10.08 -4.11
CA VAL A 115 -11.27 -10.25 -3.28
C VAL A 115 -10.23 -11.18 -3.89
N LYS A 116 -10.59 -12.03 -4.86
CA LYS A 116 -9.61 -12.84 -5.61
C LYS A 116 -8.68 -11.98 -6.47
N GLY A 117 -9.07 -10.76 -6.79
CA GLY A 117 -8.24 -9.78 -7.49
C GLY A 117 -7.22 -9.09 -6.58
N ILE A 118 -7.36 -9.20 -5.25
CA ILE A 118 -6.41 -8.60 -4.30
C ILE A 118 -5.16 -9.45 -4.26
N ARG A 119 -4.01 -8.79 -4.34
CA ARG A 119 -2.71 -9.44 -4.32
C ARG A 119 -1.76 -8.76 -3.35
N GLY A 120 -1.22 -9.54 -2.41
CA GLY A 120 -0.35 -9.00 -1.37
C GLY A 120 -1.08 -8.02 -0.46
N HIS A 121 -0.35 -7.01 0.03
CA HIS A 121 -0.83 -6.08 1.05
C HIS A 121 -0.56 -4.62 0.71
N LEU A 122 0.06 -4.35 -0.44
CA LEU A 122 0.36 -2.99 -0.86
C LEU A 122 -0.94 -2.26 -1.20
N VAL A 123 -1.13 -1.07 -0.63
CA VAL A 123 -2.24 -0.17 -0.95
C VAL A 123 -1.69 1.23 -1.12
N ARG A 124 -2.30 2.04 -1.99
CA ARG A 124 -1.98 3.46 -2.09
C ARG A 124 -2.47 4.15 -0.81
N TYR A 125 -1.65 5.04 -0.26
CA TYR A 125 -2.07 5.83 0.89
C TYR A 125 -3.10 6.88 0.43
N PRO A 126 -4.27 6.99 1.07
CA PRO A 126 -5.30 7.94 0.67
C PRO A 126 -4.96 9.36 1.15
N GLU A 127 -4.45 10.17 0.23
CA GLU A 127 -4.05 11.56 0.48
C GLU A 127 -5.24 12.54 0.56
N ASP A 128 -6.40 12.15 0.02
CA ASP A 128 -7.60 13.01 -0.04
C ASP A 128 -8.58 12.79 1.12
N PHE A 129 -8.31 11.81 2.00
CA PHE A 129 -9.17 11.51 3.13
C PHE A 129 -9.26 12.68 4.12
N LEU A 130 -10.49 13.12 4.42
CA LEU A 130 -10.78 14.25 5.30
C LEU A 130 -10.09 15.58 4.92
N ARG A 131 -9.72 15.75 3.64
CA ARG A 131 -9.02 16.96 3.18
C ARG A 131 -9.81 18.27 3.37
N ASP A 132 -11.14 18.18 3.53
CA ASP A 132 -12.01 19.34 3.75
C ASP A 132 -12.25 19.63 5.25
N GLU A 133 -11.61 18.88 6.16
CA GLU A 133 -11.74 19.02 7.61
C GLU A 133 -10.47 19.58 8.27
N ASP A 134 -10.64 20.37 9.32
CA ASP A 134 -9.55 20.71 10.23
C ASP A 134 -9.39 19.58 11.27
N ILE A 135 -8.36 18.76 11.08
CA ILE A 135 -8.05 17.62 11.96
C ILE A 135 -7.26 18.02 13.23
N SER A 136 -7.12 19.33 13.49
CA SER A 136 -6.55 19.83 14.73
C SER A 136 -7.47 19.53 15.93
N PRO A 137 -6.93 19.44 17.16
CA PRO A 137 -7.73 19.33 18.36
C PRO A 137 -8.82 20.42 18.44
N PRO A 138 -10.09 20.06 18.70
CA PRO A 138 -11.17 21.04 18.79
C PRO A 138 -10.94 22.09 19.87
N GLN A 139 -11.35 23.34 19.60
CA GLN A 139 -11.26 24.43 20.59
C GLN A 139 -11.99 24.07 21.90
N GLY A 140 -11.27 24.18 23.02
CA GLY A 140 -11.79 23.83 24.35
C GLY A 140 -11.69 22.33 24.73
N SER A 141 -11.09 21.49 23.88
CA SER A 141 -10.85 20.09 24.21
C SER A 141 -9.63 19.90 25.13
N LYS A 142 -9.54 18.76 25.82
CA LYS A 142 -8.41 18.47 26.73
C LYS A 142 -7.12 18.23 25.97
N GLU A 143 -7.21 17.90 24.69
CA GLU A 143 -6.10 17.65 23.80
C GLU A 143 -5.33 18.95 23.47
N ILE A 144 -5.95 20.13 23.60
CA ILE A 144 -5.26 21.42 23.41
C ILE A 144 -4.22 21.71 24.51
N VAL A 145 -4.43 21.21 25.73
CA VAL A 145 -3.44 21.38 26.81
C VAL A 145 -2.29 20.38 26.72
N VAL A 146 -2.38 19.41 25.80
CA VAL A 146 -1.31 18.46 25.52
C VAL A 146 -0.27 19.15 24.62
N PRO A 147 1.01 19.19 25.01
CA PRO A 147 2.06 19.77 24.19
C PRO A 147 2.11 19.15 22.79
N ALA A 148 2.29 19.97 21.75
CA ALA A 148 2.35 19.52 20.36
C ALA A 148 3.39 18.42 20.09
N ILE A 149 4.46 18.36 20.89
CA ILE A 149 5.52 17.33 20.83
C ILE A 149 4.99 15.89 21.07
N VAL A 150 3.79 15.74 21.62
CA VAL A 150 3.17 14.41 21.72
C VAL A 150 2.76 13.87 20.34
N TRP A 151 2.59 14.76 19.36
CA TRP A 151 2.05 14.45 18.03
C TRP A 151 3.09 14.58 16.89
N THR A 152 4.33 14.99 17.18
CA THR A 152 5.43 15.22 16.22
C THR A 152 6.72 14.58 16.68
#